data_AF-A0A5B0J186-F1
#
_entry.id   AF-A0A5B0J186-F1
#
_cell.length_a   1.000
_cell.length_b   1.000
_cell.length_c   1.000
_cell.angle_alpha   90.00
_cell.angle_beta   90.00
_cell.angle_gamma   90.00
#
_symmetry.space_group_name_H-M   'P 1'
#
loop_
_entity.id
_entity.type
_entity.pdbx_description
1 polymer ?
#
loop_
_entity_poly.entity_id
_entity_poly.type
_entity_poly.pdbx_seq_one_letter_code
_entity_poly.pdbx_strand_id
1 'polypeptide(L)'
;MALTKADMPRIESTATQHDETGNGVHQLIRTAASEVEGQFDPTSSELAKATHAAWLDLQEFGKKAQADLQHMGEAMRRAATENMQTDVESAGSVPQAN
;
A
#
# COMPACT_ATOMS: atom_id res chain seq x y z
N MET A 1 -8.19 -23.58 3.72
CA MET A 1 -7.52 -23.39 5.03
C MET A 1 -8.07 -22.11 5.63
N ALA A 2 -8.60 -22.16 6.85
CA ALA A 2 -9.02 -20.96 7.58
C ALA A 2 -7.77 -20.24 8.14
N LEU A 3 -7.78 -18.91 8.12
CA LEU A 3 -6.75 -18.07 8.73
C LEU A 3 -6.90 -18.10 10.25
N THR A 4 -5.83 -18.43 10.97
CA THR A 4 -5.88 -18.61 12.44
C THR A 4 -5.30 -17.41 13.18
N LYS A 5 -5.53 -17.31 14.50
CA LYS A 5 -4.84 -16.30 15.36
C LYS A 5 -3.31 -16.34 15.24
N ALA A 6 -2.72 -17.51 14.94
CA ALA A 6 -1.28 -17.67 14.75
C ALA A 6 -0.76 -17.01 13.46
N ASP A 7 -1.64 -16.76 12.48
CA ASP A 7 -1.28 -16.09 11.23
C ASP A 7 -1.27 -14.55 11.36
N MET A 8 -1.89 -13.99 12.40
CA MET A 8 -2.00 -12.53 12.59
C MET A 8 -0.67 -11.79 12.56
N PRO A 9 0.39 -12.22 13.26
CA PRO A 9 1.67 -11.51 13.23
C PRO A 9 2.27 -11.48 11.82
N ARG A 10 2.06 -12.55 11.04
CA ARG A 10 2.53 -12.62 9.65
C ARG A 10 1.74 -11.67 8.76
N ILE A 11 0.42 -11.60 8.92
CA ILE A 11 -0.45 -10.68 8.16
C ILE A 11 -0.09 -9.23 8.48
N GLU A 12 0.09 -8.90 9.76
CA GLU A 12 0.47 -7.54 10.17
C GLU A 12 1.85 -7.17 9.62
N SER A 13 2.80 -8.10 9.66
CA SER A 13 4.13 -7.90 9.07
C SER A 13 4.04 -7.64 7.56
N THR A 14 3.24 -8.43 6.83
CA THR A 14 3.06 -8.21 5.39
C THR A 14 2.32 -6.91 5.10
N ALA A 15 1.27 -6.56 5.85
CA ALA A 15 0.57 -5.28 5.69
C ALA A 15 1.51 -4.09 5.93
N THR A 16 2.34 -4.16 6.97
CA THR A 16 3.37 -3.16 7.27
C THR A 16 4.39 -3.04 6.13
N GLN A 17 4.82 -4.15 5.53
CA GLN A 17 5.72 -4.13 4.37
C GLN A 17 5.08 -3.45 3.15
N HIS A 18 3.77 -3.62 2.93
CA HIS A 18 3.06 -2.91 1.86
C HIS A 18 3.03 -1.39 2.14
N ASP A 19 2.72 -1.00 3.37
CA ASP A 19 2.72 0.41 3.80
C ASP A 19 4.11 1.05 3.60
N GLU A 20 5.17 0.36 4.06
CA GLU A 20 6.57 0.80 3.90
C GLU A 20 6.99 0.90 2.43
N THR A 21 6.63 -0.09 1.61
CA THR A 21 6.94 -0.09 0.18
C THR A 21 6.24 1.07 -0.53
N GLY A 22 4.95 1.28 -0.27
CA GLY A 22 4.18 2.37 -0.87
C GLY A 22 4.74 3.74 -0.49
N ASN A 23 5.07 3.94 0.79
CA ASN A 23 5.69 5.17 1.27
C ASN A 23 7.08 5.38 0.63
N GLY A 24 7.89 4.31 0.51
CA GLY A 24 9.21 4.35 -0.11
C GLY A 24 9.16 4.74 -1.59
N VAL A 25 8.27 4.12 -2.36
CA VAL A 25 8.08 4.45 -3.79
C VAL A 25 7.65 5.90 -3.96
N HIS A 26 6.67 6.37 -3.18
CA HIS A 26 6.23 7.76 -3.24
C HIS A 26 7.35 8.74 -2.88
N GLN A 27 8.13 8.47 -1.83
CA GLN A 27 9.26 9.31 -1.43
C GLN A 27 10.37 9.36 -2.47
N LEU A 28 10.71 8.23 -3.10
CA LEU A 28 11.72 8.18 -4.16
C LEU A 28 11.31 9.04 -5.35
N ILE A 29 10.06 8.87 -5.81
CA ILE A 29 9.51 9.66 -6.92
C ILE A 29 9.45 11.14 -6.56
N ARG A 30 8.99 11.49 -5.35
CA ARG A 30 8.94 12.90 -4.91
C ARG A 30 10.32 13.54 -4.81
N THR A 31 11.33 12.81 -4.33
CA THR A 31 12.71 13.31 -4.23
C THR A 31 13.28 13.57 -5.62
N ALA A 32 13.17 12.59 -6.51
CA ALA A 32 13.58 12.75 -7.90
C ALA A 32 12.81 13.92 -8.59
N ALA A 33 11.58 14.21 -8.17
CA ALA A 33 10.80 15.31 -8.71
C ALA A 33 11.39 16.66 -8.38
N SER A 34 11.73 16.84 -7.11
CA SER A 34 12.33 18.08 -6.65
C SER A 34 13.67 18.36 -7.33
N GLU A 35 14.44 17.32 -7.68
CA GLU A 35 15.72 17.46 -8.38
C GLU A 35 15.54 17.92 -9.83
N VAL A 36 14.49 17.45 -10.52
CA VAL A 36 14.23 17.78 -11.93
C VAL A 36 13.52 19.13 -12.08
N GLU A 37 12.53 19.43 -11.25
CA GLU A 37 11.74 20.68 -11.35
C GLU A 37 12.60 21.94 -11.16
N GLY A 38 13.68 21.87 -10.38
CA GLY A 38 14.60 23.00 -10.17
C GLY A 38 15.62 23.22 -11.28
N GLN A 39 15.82 22.25 -12.17
CA GLN A 39 16.85 22.28 -13.21
C GLN A 39 16.30 22.55 -14.61
N PHE A 40 14.98 22.69 -14.72
CA PHE A 40 14.32 22.55 -16.00
C PHE A 40 13.27 23.63 -16.26
N ASP A 41 13.40 24.34 -17.40
CA ASP A 41 12.36 25.24 -17.91
C ASP A 41 11.46 24.45 -18.89
N PRO A 42 10.22 24.10 -18.49
CA PRO A 42 9.31 23.33 -19.34
C PRO A 42 8.85 24.11 -20.58
N THR A 43 9.09 25.42 -20.66
CA THR A 43 8.73 26.26 -21.82
C THR A 43 9.83 26.33 -22.88
N SER A 44 11.03 25.85 -22.56
CA SER A 44 12.23 26.00 -23.40
C SER A 44 12.20 25.19 -24.71
N SER A 45 11.48 24.07 -24.76
CA SER A 45 11.37 23.21 -25.96
C SER A 45 10.20 22.23 -25.90
N GLU A 46 9.86 21.59 -27.03
CA GLU A 46 8.85 20.50 -27.04
C GLU A 46 9.32 19.27 -26.27
N LEU A 47 10.62 18.93 -26.37
CA LEU A 47 11.22 17.88 -25.53
C LEU A 47 11.06 18.21 -24.04
N ALA A 48 11.16 19.49 -23.70
CA ALA A 48 10.96 19.96 -22.34
C ALA A 48 9.54 19.76 -21.82
N LYS A 49 8.54 20.19 -22.58
CA LYS A 49 7.14 19.93 -22.24
C LYS A 49 6.87 18.43 -22.08
N ALA A 50 7.37 17.60 -23.00
CA ALA A 50 7.19 16.15 -22.94
C ALA A 50 7.85 15.52 -21.71
N THR A 51 9.05 15.97 -21.35
CA THR A 51 9.79 15.49 -20.17
C THR A 51 9.06 15.87 -18.89
N HIS A 52 8.56 17.11 -18.80
CA HIS A 52 7.77 17.58 -17.66
C HIS A 52 6.44 16.82 -17.54
N ALA A 53 5.75 16.56 -18.65
CA ALA A 53 4.51 15.77 -18.64
C ALA A 53 4.75 14.33 -18.15
N ALA A 54 5.75 13.64 -18.71
CA ALA A 54 6.13 12.30 -18.24
C ALA A 54 6.53 12.29 -16.76
N TRP A 55 7.09 13.39 -16.27
CA TRP A 55 7.45 13.56 -14.88
C TRP A 55 6.22 13.68 -13.96
N LEU A 56 5.23 14.48 -14.37
CA LEU A 56 3.96 14.59 -13.65
C LEU A 56 3.22 13.25 -13.60
N ASP A 57 3.20 12.51 -14.72
CA ASP A 57 2.61 11.18 -14.80
C ASP A 57 3.26 10.20 -13.81
N LEU A 58 4.59 10.26 -13.68
CA LEU A 58 5.32 9.43 -12.71
C LEU A 58 4.96 9.78 -11.26
N GLN A 59 4.79 11.08 -10.94
CA GLN A 59 4.33 11.51 -9.62
C GLN A 59 2.92 11.00 -9.30
N GLU A 60 2.01 11.05 -10.27
CA GLU A 60 0.66 10.52 -10.12
C GLU A 60 0.67 9.00 -9.94
N PHE A 61 1.45 8.29 -10.74
CA PHE A 61 1.67 6.85 -10.59
C PHE A 61 2.17 6.50 -9.19
N GLY A 62 3.17 7.24 -8.67
CA GLY A 62 3.72 7.02 -7.33
C GLY A 62 2.69 7.21 -6.22
N LYS A 63 1.86 8.27 -6.32
CA LYS A 63 0.75 8.51 -5.38
C LYS A 63 -0.28 7.38 -5.42
N LYS A 64 -0.65 6.94 -6.62
CA LYS A 64 -1.61 5.83 -6.81
C LYS A 64 -1.06 4.51 -6.24
N ALA A 65 0.19 4.18 -6.55
CA ALA A 65 0.83 2.96 -6.05
C ALA A 65 0.91 2.95 -4.51
N GLN A 66 1.21 4.10 -3.89
CA GLN A 66 1.17 4.23 -2.43
C GLN A 66 -0.23 3.95 -1.88
N ALA A 67 -1.27 4.58 -2.45
CA ALA A 67 -2.65 4.40 -2.01
C ALA A 67 -3.12 2.94 -2.18
N ASP A 68 -2.79 2.31 -3.30
CA ASP A 68 -3.15 0.91 -3.58
C ASP A 68 -2.50 -0.04 -2.57
N LEU A 69 -1.21 0.17 -2.24
CA LEU A 69 -0.49 -0.64 -1.27
C LEU A 69 -1.01 -0.45 0.17
N GLN A 70 -1.31 0.79 0.56
CA GLN A 70 -1.94 1.08 1.86
C GLN A 70 -3.31 0.42 1.96
N HIS A 71 -4.13 0.52 0.91
CA HIS A 71 -5.44 -0.11 0.88
C HIS A 71 -5.34 -1.64 0.96
N MET A 72 -4.35 -2.25 0.31
CA MET A 72 -4.08 -3.69 0.46
C MET A 72 -3.70 -4.05 1.91
N GLY A 73 -2.82 -3.28 2.55
CA GLY A 73 -2.44 -3.47 3.95
C GLY A 73 -3.66 -3.39 4.88
N GLU A 74 -4.51 -2.38 4.71
CA GLU A 74 -5.77 -2.25 5.46
C GLU A 74 -6.75 -3.40 5.22
N ALA A 75 -6.93 -3.80 3.95
CA ALA A 75 -7.81 -4.91 3.60
C ALA A 75 -7.34 -6.22 4.22
N MET A 76 -6.02 -6.47 4.23
CA MET A 76 -5.43 -7.63 4.90
C MET A 76 -5.71 -7.63 6.40
N ARG A 77 -5.49 -6.50 7.08
CA ARG A 77 -5.78 -6.35 8.53
C ARG A 77 -7.26 -6.59 8.84
N ARG A 78 -8.15 -6.03 8.02
CA ARG A 78 -9.61 -6.18 8.18
C ARG A 78 -10.04 -7.63 8.02
N ALA A 79 -9.66 -8.27 6.91
CA ALA A 79 -10.00 -9.66 6.63
C ALA A 79 -9.47 -10.60 7.74
N ALA A 80 -8.30 -10.32 8.29
CA ALA A 80 -7.74 -11.11 9.38
C ALA A 80 -8.51 -10.94 10.69
N THR A 81 -8.98 -9.73 10.98
CA THR A 81 -9.85 -9.43 12.14
C THR A 81 -11.20 -10.15 12.01
N GLU A 82 -11.82 -10.11 10.83
CA GLU A 82 -13.10 -10.78 10.54
C GLU A 82 -12.98 -12.32 10.67
N ASN A 83 -11.90 -12.91 10.13
CA ASN A 83 -11.64 -14.34 10.28
C ASN A 83 -11.44 -14.75 11.74
N MET A 84 -10.73 -13.93 12.54
CA MET A 84 -10.57 -14.18 13.97
C MET A 84 -11.87 -14.12 14.76
N GLN A 85 -12.75 -13.17 14.44
CA GLN A 85 -14.07 -13.09 15.08
C GLN A 85 -14.89 -14.34 14.76
N THR A 86 -14.88 -14.77 13.49
CA THR A 86 -15.55 -15.99 13.05
C THR A 86 -15.01 -17.23 13.77
N ASP A 87 -13.69 -17.34 13.96
CA ASP A 87 -13.08 -18.43 14.73
C ASP A 87 -13.51 -18.45 16.20
N VAL A 88 -13.58 -17.27 16.85
CA VAL A 88 -14.00 -17.14 18.25
C VAL A 88 -15.49 -17.51 18.42
N GLU A 89 -16.35 -17.06 17.52
CA GLU A 89 -17.78 -17.38 17.53
C GLU A 89 -18.03 -18.87 17.25
N SER A 90 -17.26 -19.46 16.34
CA SER A 90 -17.33 -20.89 16.01
C SER A 90 -16.82 -21.79 17.14
N ALA A 91 -15.79 -21.35 17.88
CA ALA A 91 -15.28 -22.07 19.04
C ALA A 91 -16.24 -21.99 20.26
N GLY A 92 -17.01 -20.90 20.39
CA GLY A 92 -17.99 -20.72 21.46
C GLY A 92 -19.33 -21.43 21.24
N SER A 93 -19.61 -21.89 20.01
CA SER A 93 -20.89 -22.50 19.62
C SER A 93 -20.85 -24.02 19.50
N VAL A 94 -19.75 -24.68 19.88
CA VAL A 94 -19.72 -26.15 20.06
C VAL A 94 -20.48 -26.49 21.35
N PRO A 95 -21.66 -27.15 21.30
CA PRO A 95 -22.30 -27.63 22.51
C PRO A 95 -21.34 -28.62 23.19
N GLN A 96 -20.95 -28.32 24.44
CA GLN A 96 -20.35 -29.31 25.33
C GLN A 96 -21.36 -30.45 25.47
N ALA A 97 -21.17 -31.52 24.70
CA ALA A 97 -21.88 -32.77 24.92
C ALA A 97 -21.39 -33.33 26.27
N ASN A 98 -22.34 -33.50 27.18
CA ASN A 98 -22.19 -34.29 28.41
C ASN A 98 -21.61 -35.67 28.12
#